data_AF-A0A8S4DCS0-F1
#
_entry.id   AF-A0A8S4DCS0-F1
#
_cell.length_a   1.000
_cell.length_b   1.000
_cell.length_c   1.000
_cell.angle_alpha   90.00
_cell.angle_beta   90.00
_cell.angle_gamma   90.00
#
_symmetry.space_group_name_H-M   'P 1'
#
loop_
_entity.id
_entity.type
_entity.pdbx_description
1 polymer ?
#
loop_
_entity_poly.entity_id
_entity_poly.type
_entity_poly.pdbx_seq_one_letter_code
_entity_poly.pdbx_strand_id
1 'polypeptide(L)'
;MKITLEESTTEVVTLPLQKIVERILSENNSVESLQKDLLLVVIIVLMMENGFLPMENDVEIENPIESIDFKKIRSWRSPLGTYETIFMLNGVPSIPIKVIMSPLGAMVMINASIDVFNGETYSVCLPISKYIVSPQASSVPMIFRDLKHFSFMVNDKVVAAVKSRVLSYCGYPSASLLGLPDDLLFKILLYLPINDVITMRKSCKTMHTVMDSENLWHKLFKRDYKQYTNSTNGSWMELYKTTYLIDVDTARRTRQHRAGSLHDHMDYSDFMSHIENPFWDII
;
A
#
# COMPACT_ATOMS: atom_id res chain seq x y z
N MET A 1 11.81 -2.57 -28.17
CA MET A 1 11.40 -1.76 -27.00
C MET A 1 10.46 -2.62 -26.17
N LYS A 2 10.77 -2.89 -24.90
CA LYS A 2 9.92 -3.73 -24.03
C LYS A 2 8.85 -2.82 -23.42
N ILE A 3 7.63 -2.89 -23.94
CA ILE A 3 6.48 -2.11 -23.45
C ILE A 3 5.99 -2.76 -22.16
N THR A 4 5.65 -1.96 -21.16
CA THR A 4 5.07 -2.39 -19.89
C THR A 4 3.54 -2.41 -19.94
N LEU A 5 2.91 -3.05 -18.95
CA LEU A 5 1.44 -3.10 -18.89
C LEU A 5 0.82 -1.69 -18.77
N GLU A 6 1.52 -0.77 -18.10
CA GLU A 6 1.09 0.62 -17.96
C GLU A 6 1.11 1.39 -19.29
N GLU A 7 2.05 1.05 -20.18
CA GLU A 7 2.21 1.64 -21.50
C GLU A 7 1.33 0.97 -22.57
N SER A 8 0.57 -0.07 -22.19
CA SER A 8 -0.31 -0.78 -23.11
C SER A 8 -1.50 0.09 -23.54
N THR A 9 -1.78 0.07 -24.83
CA THR A 9 -2.85 0.84 -25.49
C THR A 9 -3.82 -0.10 -26.19
N THR A 10 -4.85 0.46 -26.85
CA THR A 10 -5.78 -0.30 -27.69
C THR A 10 -5.16 -0.87 -28.96
N GLU A 11 -3.93 -0.49 -29.28
CA GLU A 11 -3.20 -0.95 -30.48
C GLU A 11 -2.05 -1.90 -30.13
N VAL A 12 -1.47 -1.75 -28.94
CA VAL A 12 -0.27 -2.49 -28.53
C VAL A 12 -0.38 -2.90 -27.07
N VAL A 13 -0.10 -4.17 -26.80
CA VAL A 13 0.05 -4.71 -25.45
C VAL A 13 1.42 -5.33 -25.27
N THR A 14 1.76 -5.70 -24.04
CA THR A 14 3.05 -6.34 -23.75
C THR A 14 3.14 -7.71 -24.40
N LEU A 15 4.35 -8.07 -24.88
CA LEU A 15 4.59 -9.37 -25.52
C LEU A 15 4.21 -10.57 -24.63
N PRO A 16 4.48 -10.58 -23.30
CA PRO A 16 4.02 -11.64 -22.42
C PRO A 16 2.49 -11.76 -22.41
N LEU A 17 1.78 -10.64 -22.27
CA LEU A 17 0.32 -10.62 -22.26
C LEU A 17 -0.24 -11.12 -23.59
N GLN A 18 0.31 -10.64 -24.72
CA GLN A 18 -0.13 -11.06 -26.05
C GLN A 18 -0.01 -12.58 -26.23
N LYS A 19 1.18 -13.14 -25.99
CA LYS A 19 1.43 -14.58 -26.19
C LYS A 19 0.54 -15.47 -25.32
N ILE A 20 0.38 -15.11 -24.04
CA ILE A 20 -0.44 -15.90 -23.10
C ILE A 20 -1.91 -15.83 -23.52
N VAL A 21 -2.42 -14.65 -23.88
CA VAL A 21 -3.82 -14.47 -24.30
C VAL A 21 -4.13 -15.18 -25.61
N GLU A 22 -3.26 -15.09 -26.62
CA GLU A 22 -3.44 -15.82 -27.89
C GLU A 22 -3.56 -17.33 -27.66
N ARG A 23 -2.71 -17.89 -26.78
CA ARG A 23 -2.77 -19.30 -26.41
C ARG A 23 -4.10 -19.66 -25.74
N ILE A 24 -4.54 -18.87 -24.76
CA ILE A 24 -5.80 -19.10 -24.05
C ILE A 24 -7.01 -19.03 -24.98
N LEU A 25 -7.04 -18.05 -25.89
CA LEU A 25 -8.13 -17.88 -26.84
C LEU A 25 -8.21 -19.03 -27.85
N SER A 26 -7.06 -19.62 -28.23
CA SER A 26 -7.03 -20.77 -29.14
C SER A 26 -7.62 -22.05 -28.54
N GLU A 27 -7.70 -22.15 -27.21
CA GLU A 27 -8.07 -23.36 -26.49
C GLU A 27 -9.45 -23.30 -25.81
N ASN A 28 -10.11 -22.14 -25.77
CA ASN A 28 -11.31 -21.92 -24.95
C ASN A 28 -12.63 -21.91 -25.76
N ASN A 29 -13.64 -22.62 -25.25
CA ASN A 29 -14.99 -22.72 -25.82
C ASN A 29 -16.08 -22.00 -24.99
N SER A 30 -15.79 -21.41 -23.82
CA SER A 30 -16.80 -20.78 -22.95
C SER A 30 -16.52 -19.31 -22.63
N VAL A 31 -17.53 -18.44 -22.82
CA VAL A 31 -17.39 -16.96 -22.78
C VAL A 31 -17.42 -16.37 -21.37
N GLU A 32 -18.21 -16.94 -20.44
CA GLU A 32 -18.49 -16.29 -19.16
C GLU A 32 -17.34 -16.35 -18.14
N SER A 33 -16.48 -17.37 -18.19
CA SER A 33 -15.26 -17.40 -17.37
C SER A 33 -14.09 -16.64 -18.00
N LEU A 34 -14.12 -16.45 -19.33
CA LEU A 34 -12.98 -15.95 -20.07
C LEU A 34 -12.56 -14.54 -19.61
N GLN A 35 -13.51 -13.67 -19.24
CA GLN A 35 -13.17 -12.37 -18.67
C GLN A 35 -12.34 -12.49 -17.39
N LYS A 36 -12.72 -13.39 -16.49
CA LYS A 36 -12.03 -13.58 -15.21
C LYS A 36 -10.66 -14.22 -15.43
N ASP A 37 -10.61 -15.22 -16.32
CA ASP A 37 -9.38 -15.91 -16.72
C ASP A 37 -8.36 -14.92 -17.32
N LEU A 38 -8.81 -14.03 -18.20
CA LEU A 38 -7.97 -12.98 -18.79
C LEU A 38 -7.50 -11.96 -17.76
N LEU A 39 -8.33 -11.62 -16.76
CA LEU A 39 -7.93 -10.69 -15.71
C LEU A 39 -6.84 -11.27 -14.82
N LEU A 40 -6.90 -12.58 -14.53
CA LEU A 40 -5.82 -13.27 -13.83
C LEU A 40 -4.50 -13.16 -14.60
N VAL A 41 -4.53 -13.32 -15.93
CA VAL A 41 -3.33 -13.17 -16.77
C VAL A 41 -2.74 -11.77 -16.64
N VAL A 42 -3.58 -10.74 -16.67
CA VAL A 42 -3.14 -9.35 -16.49
C VAL A 42 -2.43 -9.18 -15.13
N ILE A 43 -2.96 -9.78 -14.06
CA ILE A 43 -2.34 -9.77 -12.72
C ILE A 43 -0.99 -10.50 -12.74
N ILE A 44 -0.91 -11.69 -13.35
CA ILE A 44 0.32 -12.47 -13.42
C ILE A 44 1.41 -11.70 -14.18
N VAL A 45 1.07 -11.11 -15.33
CA VAL A 45 2.01 -10.30 -16.12
C VAL A 45 2.49 -9.10 -15.31
N LEU A 46 1.60 -8.41 -14.59
CA LEU A 46 1.97 -7.27 -13.74
C LEU A 46 2.93 -7.68 -12.61
N MET A 47 2.68 -8.82 -11.96
CA MET A 47 3.58 -9.38 -10.93
C MET A 47 4.96 -9.68 -11.54
N MET A 48 5.00 -10.31 -12.72
CA MET A 48 6.24 -10.61 -13.43
C MET A 48 7.04 -9.36 -13.83
N GLU A 49 6.36 -8.32 -14.31
CA GLU A 49 6.99 -7.03 -14.65
C GLU A 49 7.65 -6.38 -13.42
N ASN A 50 7.13 -6.64 -12.22
CA ASN A 50 7.67 -6.14 -10.96
C ASN A 50 8.74 -7.06 -10.33
N GLY A 51 9.14 -8.14 -11.01
CA GLY A 51 10.20 -9.05 -10.59
C GLY A 51 9.70 -10.23 -9.74
N PHE A 52 8.39 -10.48 -9.70
CA PHE A 52 7.83 -11.66 -9.03
C PHE A 52 7.72 -12.83 -10.00
N LEU A 53 8.14 -14.01 -9.56
CA LEU A 53 8.16 -15.24 -10.36
C LEU A 53 7.05 -16.17 -9.86
N PRO A 54 6.19 -16.70 -10.74
CA PRO A 54 5.11 -17.60 -10.34
C PRO A 54 5.66 -18.98 -9.97
N MET A 55 5.04 -19.60 -8.98
CA MET A 55 5.40 -20.88 -8.40
C MET A 55 4.32 -21.93 -8.63
N GLU A 56 4.74 -23.19 -8.76
CA GLU A 56 3.86 -24.35 -8.73
C GLU A 56 4.51 -25.49 -7.94
N ASN A 57 3.77 -26.09 -7.00
CA ASN A 57 4.27 -27.19 -6.16
C ASN A 57 5.63 -26.88 -5.50
N ASP A 58 5.79 -25.65 -5.00
CA ASP A 58 7.02 -25.12 -4.40
C ASP A 58 8.23 -25.03 -5.35
N VAL A 59 8.03 -25.19 -6.66
CA VAL A 59 9.05 -25.05 -7.70
C VAL A 59 8.74 -23.84 -8.58
N GLU A 60 9.79 -23.11 -8.95
CA GLU A 60 9.67 -21.99 -9.89
C GLU A 60 9.21 -22.51 -11.25
N ILE A 61 8.23 -21.82 -11.84
CA ILE A 61 7.79 -22.16 -13.17
C ILE A 61 8.86 -21.71 -14.18
N GLU A 62 9.58 -22.67 -14.76
CA GLU A 62 10.51 -22.40 -15.85
C GLU A 62 9.78 -21.76 -17.04
N ASN A 63 10.33 -20.66 -17.55
CA ASN A 63 9.78 -19.87 -18.66
C ASN A 63 8.26 -19.62 -18.55
N PRO A 64 7.79 -18.79 -17.61
CA PRO A 64 6.35 -18.61 -17.34
C PRO A 64 5.52 -18.20 -18.56
N ILE A 65 6.11 -17.43 -19.48
CA ILE A 65 5.44 -16.98 -20.71
C ILE A 65 5.07 -18.17 -21.61
N GLU A 66 5.88 -19.23 -21.62
CA GLU A 66 5.68 -20.40 -22.47
C GLU A 66 4.82 -21.47 -21.81
N SER A 67 4.83 -21.54 -20.47
CA SER A 67 4.13 -22.57 -19.70
C SER A 67 2.72 -22.19 -19.23
N ILE A 68 2.37 -20.89 -19.19
CA ILE A 68 1.01 -20.48 -18.83
C ILE A 68 0.08 -20.74 -20.02
N ASP A 69 -0.79 -21.73 -19.87
CA ASP A 69 -1.83 -22.13 -20.83
C ASP A 69 -3.24 -22.12 -20.18
N PHE A 70 -4.26 -22.53 -20.93
CA PHE A 70 -5.62 -22.57 -20.41
C PHE A 70 -5.80 -23.59 -19.28
N LYS A 71 -5.08 -24.72 -19.33
CA LYS A 71 -5.15 -25.77 -18.29
C LYS A 71 -4.59 -25.27 -16.97
N LYS A 72 -3.49 -24.51 -17.02
CA LYS A 72 -2.84 -23.89 -15.85
C LYS A 72 -3.76 -22.88 -15.17
N ILE A 73 -4.43 -22.04 -15.96
CA ILE A 73 -5.40 -21.09 -15.39
C ILE A 73 -6.55 -21.82 -14.70
N ARG A 74 -6.98 -22.96 -15.25
CA ARG A 74 -7.97 -23.81 -14.60
C ARG A 74 -7.45 -24.48 -13.33
N SER A 75 -6.18 -24.88 -13.26
CA SER A 75 -5.63 -25.48 -12.03
C SER A 75 -5.54 -24.48 -10.89
N TRP A 76 -5.36 -23.19 -11.20
CA TRP A 76 -5.40 -22.10 -10.23
C TRP A 76 -6.81 -21.69 -9.81
N ARG A 77 -7.85 -22.17 -10.49
CA ARG A 77 -9.24 -21.85 -10.19
C ARG A 77 -9.84 -22.85 -9.22
N SER A 78 -10.28 -22.36 -8.07
CA SER A 78 -11.01 -23.17 -7.09
C SER A 78 -12.45 -23.47 -7.56
N PRO A 79 -13.11 -24.50 -7.00
CA PRO A 79 -14.51 -24.79 -7.28
C PRO A 79 -15.46 -23.63 -6.96
N LEU A 80 -15.07 -22.75 -6.02
CA LEU A 80 -15.81 -21.56 -5.63
C LEU A 80 -15.61 -20.39 -6.61
N GLY A 81 -14.76 -20.56 -7.63
CA GLY A 81 -14.48 -19.54 -8.65
C GLY A 81 -13.47 -18.48 -8.23
N THR A 82 -12.79 -18.66 -7.09
CA THR A 82 -11.61 -17.87 -6.72
C THR A 82 -10.39 -18.41 -7.42
N TYR A 83 -9.42 -17.56 -7.70
CA TYR A 83 -8.16 -17.94 -8.32
C TYR A 83 -7.04 -17.74 -7.31
N GLU A 84 -6.15 -18.72 -7.22
CA GLU A 84 -5.04 -18.73 -6.28
C GLU A 84 -3.73 -18.98 -7.01
N THR A 85 -2.76 -18.09 -6.80
CA THR A 85 -1.42 -18.15 -7.40
C THR A 85 -0.40 -17.81 -6.34
N ILE A 86 0.77 -18.45 -6.41
CA ILE A 86 1.88 -18.20 -5.49
C ILE A 86 3.02 -17.57 -6.28
N PHE A 87 3.66 -16.55 -5.70
CA PHE A 87 4.78 -15.85 -6.29
C PHE A 87 5.95 -15.76 -5.32
N MET A 88 7.16 -15.58 -5.85
CA MET A 88 8.35 -15.23 -5.09
C MET A 88 9.05 -14.04 -5.72
N LEU A 89 9.62 -13.17 -4.89
CA LEU A 89 10.41 -12.05 -5.40
C LEU A 89 11.79 -12.54 -5.85
N ASN A 90 12.15 -12.27 -7.09
CA ASN A 90 13.45 -12.67 -7.64
C ASN A 90 14.61 -11.93 -6.91
N GLY A 91 15.70 -12.65 -6.65
CA GLY A 91 16.94 -12.08 -6.10
C GLY A 91 16.95 -11.86 -4.57
N VAL A 92 15.93 -12.34 -3.85
CA VAL A 92 15.86 -12.30 -2.37
C VAL A 92 15.51 -13.68 -1.81
N PRO A 93 15.65 -13.92 -0.48
CA PRO A 93 15.22 -15.16 0.14
C PRO A 93 13.79 -15.56 -0.25
N SER A 94 13.57 -16.87 -0.38
CA SER A 94 12.33 -17.48 -0.86
C SER A 94 11.18 -17.26 0.12
N ILE A 95 10.53 -16.11 0.03
CA ILE A 95 9.31 -15.77 0.79
C ILE A 95 8.12 -15.93 -0.16
N PRO A 96 7.24 -16.93 0.07
CA PRO A 96 6.07 -17.13 -0.78
C PRO A 96 5.04 -16.04 -0.51
N ILE A 97 4.50 -15.50 -1.60
CA ILE A 97 3.44 -14.49 -1.61
C ILE A 97 2.24 -15.14 -2.29
N LYS A 98 1.15 -15.28 -1.54
CA LYS A 98 -0.09 -15.85 -2.06
C LYS A 98 -0.96 -14.73 -2.60
N VAL A 99 -1.24 -14.75 -3.90
CA VAL A 99 -2.15 -13.81 -4.56
C VAL A 99 -3.46 -14.53 -4.88
N ILE A 100 -4.54 -14.01 -4.32
CA ILE A 100 -5.90 -14.53 -4.46
C ILE A 100 -6.73 -13.49 -5.22
N MET A 101 -7.32 -13.91 -6.33
CA MET A 101 -8.30 -13.11 -7.07
C MET A 101 -9.69 -13.69 -6.81
N SER A 102 -10.55 -12.90 -6.18
CA SER A 102 -11.91 -13.28 -5.80
C SER A 102 -12.94 -12.44 -6.57
N PRO A 103 -13.65 -13.02 -7.56
CA PRO A 103 -14.74 -12.33 -8.23
C PRO A 103 -15.92 -12.07 -7.28
N LEU A 104 -16.35 -10.81 -7.17
CA LEU A 104 -17.46 -10.34 -6.35
C LEU A 104 -18.53 -9.72 -7.27
N GLY A 105 -19.22 -10.57 -8.03
CA GLY A 105 -20.17 -10.13 -9.06
C GLY A 105 -19.45 -9.45 -10.23
N ALA A 106 -19.72 -8.15 -10.44
CA ALA A 106 -19.08 -7.34 -11.47
C ALA A 106 -17.70 -6.77 -11.04
N MET A 107 -17.37 -6.89 -9.76
CA MET A 107 -16.09 -6.46 -9.19
C MET A 107 -15.16 -7.66 -9.02
N VAL A 108 -13.87 -7.39 -8.87
CA VAL A 108 -12.88 -8.37 -8.43
C VAL A 108 -12.12 -7.80 -7.24
N MET A 109 -11.90 -8.63 -6.23
CA MET A 109 -10.99 -8.34 -5.13
C MET A 109 -9.69 -9.10 -5.35
N ILE A 110 -8.58 -8.37 -5.39
CA ILE A 110 -7.23 -8.92 -5.50
C ILE A 110 -6.59 -8.77 -4.13
N ASN A 111 -6.20 -9.88 -3.53
CA ASN A 111 -5.56 -9.94 -2.23
C ASN A 111 -4.18 -10.58 -2.37
N ALA A 112 -3.15 -9.97 -1.80
CA ALA A 112 -1.86 -10.59 -1.59
C ALA A 112 -1.65 -10.80 -0.09
N SER A 113 -1.32 -12.03 0.31
CA SER A 113 -1.00 -12.39 1.70
C SER A 113 0.42 -12.93 1.81
N ILE A 114 1.06 -12.64 2.95
CA ILE A 114 2.40 -13.13 3.27
C ILE A 114 2.36 -13.76 4.66
N ASP A 115 2.37 -15.08 4.72
CA ASP A 115 2.12 -15.82 5.96
C ASP A 115 3.20 -15.59 7.01
N VAL A 116 4.46 -15.42 6.59
CA VAL A 116 5.60 -15.11 7.46
C VAL A 116 5.39 -13.80 8.25
N PHE A 117 4.53 -12.91 7.77
CA PHE A 117 4.21 -11.64 8.42
C PHE A 117 2.86 -11.69 9.14
N ASN A 118 2.58 -12.76 9.89
CA ASN A 118 1.32 -12.96 10.62
C ASN A 118 0.07 -12.85 9.74
N GLY A 119 0.19 -13.23 8.46
CA GLY A 119 -0.91 -13.10 7.49
C GLY A 119 -1.26 -11.65 7.15
N GLU A 120 -0.29 -10.72 7.16
CA GLU A 120 -0.47 -9.38 6.60
C GLU A 120 -1.03 -9.48 5.17
N THR A 121 -2.07 -8.70 4.89
CA THR A 121 -2.81 -8.71 3.63
C THR A 121 -2.85 -7.33 2.98
N TYR A 122 -2.69 -7.31 1.66
CA TYR A 122 -2.75 -6.12 0.82
C TYR A 122 -3.80 -6.33 -0.26
N SER A 123 -4.75 -5.40 -0.36
CA SER A 123 -5.99 -5.63 -1.10
C SER A 123 -6.39 -4.46 -1.98
N VAL A 124 -6.97 -4.76 -3.13
CA VAL A 124 -7.64 -3.78 -4.00
C VAL A 124 -8.88 -4.37 -4.64
N CYS A 125 -9.93 -3.56 -4.77
CA CYS A 125 -11.20 -3.97 -5.39
C CYS A 125 -11.47 -3.14 -6.64
N LEU A 126 -11.69 -3.80 -7.78
CA LEU A 126 -11.70 -3.17 -9.10
C LEU A 126 -12.84 -3.72 -9.98
N PRO A 127 -13.49 -2.90 -10.83
CA PRO A 127 -14.53 -3.37 -11.75
C PRO A 127 -13.93 -4.15 -12.93
N ILE A 128 -14.42 -5.36 -13.20
CA ILE A 128 -13.88 -6.23 -14.27
C ILE A 128 -14.10 -5.60 -15.66
N SER A 129 -15.32 -5.13 -15.91
CA SER A 129 -15.75 -4.56 -17.21
C SER A 129 -15.04 -3.26 -17.60
N LYS A 130 -14.36 -2.60 -16.64
CA LYS A 130 -13.53 -1.43 -16.93
C LYS A 130 -12.28 -1.81 -17.72
N TYR A 131 -11.73 -3.00 -17.45
CA TYR A 131 -10.44 -3.44 -17.98
C TYR A 131 -10.56 -4.48 -19.08
N ILE A 132 -11.64 -5.25 -19.09
CA ILE A 132 -11.89 -6.29 -20.10
C ILE A 132 -13.24 -6.00 -20.74
N VAL A 133 -13.19 -5.51 -21.99
CA VAL A 133 -14.36 -4.98 -22.69
C VAL A 133 -14.97 -6.03 -23.61
N SER A 134 -14.15 -6.68 -24.43
CA SER A 134 -14.61 -7.68 -25.40
C SER A 134 -13.63 -8.85 -25.48
N PRO A 135 -13.89 -9.96 -24.77
CA PRO A 135 -13.05 -11.16 -24.80
C PRO A 135 -12.92 -11.82 -26.18
N GLN A 136 -13.82 -11.47 -27.10
CA GLN A 136 -13.91 -12.01 -28.46
C GLN A 136 -13.54 -10.96 -29.50
N ALA A 137 -12.73 -9.96 -29.14
CA ALA A 137 -12.27 -8.95 -30.07
C ALA A 137 -11.39 -9.56 -31.16
N SER A 138 -11.30 -8.88 -32.30
CA SER A 138 -10.51 -9.31 -33.47
C SER A 138 -9.00 -9.31 -33.23
N SER A 139 -8.53 -8.55 -32.26
CA SER A 139 -7.13 -8.51 -31.84
C SER A 139 -7.01 -8.45 -30.33
N VAL A 140 -5.90 -8.98 -29.78
CA VAL A 140 -5.66 -9.02 -28.33
C VAL A 140 -5.69 -7.63 -27.68
N PRO A 141 -5.07 -6.57 -28.22
CA PRO A 141 -5.12 -5.24 -27.62
C PRO A 141 -6.54 -4.70 -27.41
N MET A 142 -7.45 -4.99 -28.35
CA MET A 142 -8.84 -4.53 -28.28
C MET A 142 -9.68 -5.21 -27.18
N ILE A 143 -9.18 -6.31 -26.60
CA ILE A 143 -9.82 -6.97 -25.46
C ILE A 143 -9.75 -6.08 -24.22
N PHE A 144 -8.66 -5.33 -24.09
CA PHE A 144 -8.31 -4.61 -22.88
C PHE A 144 -8.58 -3.11 -23.00
N ARG A 145 -8.84 -2.48 -21.86
CA ARG A 145 -8.99 -1.03 -21.75
C ARG A 145 -8.38 -0.54 -20.44
N ASP A 146 -7.84 0.68 -20.47
CA ASP A 146 -7.37 1.38 -19.28
C ASP A 146 -6.41 0.55 -18.40
N LEU A 147 -5.54 -0.23 -19.05
CA LEU A 147 -4.50 -1.04 -18.37
C LEU A 147 -3.51 -0.17 -17.59
N LYS A 148 -3.34 1.09 -18.00
CA LYS A 148 -2.62 2.10 -17.22
C LYS A 148 -3.21 2.28 -15.83
N HIS A 149 -4.51 2.55 -15.73
CA HIS A 149 -5.19 2.70 -14.44
C HIS A 149 -5.16 1.39 -13.65
N PHE A 150 -5.35 0.24 -14.31
CA PHE A 150 -5.24 -1.07 -13.65
C PHE A 150 -3.87 -1.25 -13.00
N SER A 151 -2.81 -1.06 -13.79
CA SER A 151 -1.41 -1.21 -13.37
C SER A 151 -1.10 -0.28 -12.21
N PHE A 152 -1.49 0.99 -12.30
CA PHE A 152 -1.30 1.97 -11.23
C PHE A 152 -1.97 1.54 -9.92
N MET A 153 -3.26 1.17 -9.97
CA MET A 153 -4.00 0.81 -8.75
C MET A 153 -3.46 -0.45 -8.08
N VAL A 154 -3.16 -1.48 -8.86
CA VAL A 154 -2.64 -2.75 -8.32
C VAL A 154 -1.19 -2.59 -7.86
N ASN A 155 -0.37 -1.82 -8.59
CA ASN A 155 1.00 -1.50 -8.16
C ASN A 155 1.00 -0.72 -6.84
N ASP A 156 0.23 0.36 -6.74
CA ASP A 156 0.19 1.21 -5.55
C ASP A 156 -0.32 0.46 -4.31
N LYS A 157 -1.42 -0.29 -4.45
CA LYS A 157 -2.09 -0.92 -3.31
C LYS A 157 -1.58 -2.30 -2.94
N VAL A 158 -1.01 -3.04 -3.88
CA VAL A 158 -0.64 -4.44 -3.67
C VAL A 158 0.84 -4.66 -3.96
N VAL A 159 1.28 -4.48 -5.21
CA VAL A 159 2.60 -4.95 -5.66
C VAL A 159 3.74 -4.20 -4.95
N ALA A 160 3.68 -2.86 -4.91
CA ALA A 160 4.71 -2.04 -4.27
C ALA A 160 4.72 -2.25 -2.75
N ALA A 161 3.55 -2.40 -2.13
CA ALA A 161 3.44 -2.64 -0.70
C ALA A 161 4.05 -4.00 -0.30
N VAL A 162 3.68 -5.07 -1.01
CA VAL A 162 4.24 -6.42 -0.84
C VAL A 162 5.75 -6.42 -1.08
N LYS A 163 6.19 -5.84 -2.20
CA LYS A 163 7.62 -5.77 -2.56
C LYS A 163 8.42 -5.04 -1.49
N SER A 164 7.91 -3.90 -1.04
CA SER A 164 8.55 -3.13 0.02
C SER A 164 8.65 -3.94 1.30
N ARG A 165 7.58 -4.65 1.68
CA ARG A 165 7.55 -5.44 2.91
C ARG A 165 8.56 -6.58 2.89
N VAL A 166 8.62 -7.32 1.78
CA VAL A 166 9.58 -8.43 1.58
C VAL A 166 11.01 -7.90 1.61
N LEU A 167 11.31 -6.82 0.88
CA LEU A 167 12.64 -6.23 0.85
C LEU A 167 13.08 -5.76 2.24
N SER A 168 12.23 -5.01 2.95
CA SER A 168 12.52 -4.52 4.29
C SER A 168 12.79 -5.66 5.28
N TYR A 169 12.00 -6.75 5.22
CA TYR A 169 12.22 -7.92 6.06
C TYR A 169 13.56 -8.60 5.78
N CYS A 170 13.96 -8.67 4.51
CA CYS A 170 15.25 -9.21 4.09
C CYS A 170 16.43 -8.23 4.28
N GLY A 171 16.20 -7.05 4.85
CA GLY A 171 17.24 -6.04 5.09
C GLY A 171 17.67 -5.27 3.84
N TYR A 172 16.90 -5.35 2.74
CA TYR A 172 17.15 -4.60 1.52
C TYR A 172 16.37 -3.28 1.53
N PRO A 173 16.97 -2.18 1.03
CA PRO A 173 16.22 -0.94 0.85
C PRO A 173 15.18 -1.11 -0.26
N SER A 174 14.00 -0.56 -0.04
CA SER A 174 12.94 -0.49 -1.04
C SER A 174 12.76 0.94 -1.54
N ALA A 175 12.25 1.10 -2.77
CA ALA A 175 11.99 2.40 -3.40
C ALA A 175 10.78 3.15 -2.79
N SER A 176 10.20 2.64 -1.70
CA SER A 176 9.12 3.30 -0.96
C SER A 176 9.66 4.01 0.29
N LEU A 177 8.96 5.04 0.76
CA LEU A 177 9.30 5.72 2.02
C LEU A 177 9.29 4.75 3.21
N LEU A 178 8.36 3.78 3.21
CA LEU A 178 8.28 2.71 4.21
C LEU A 178 9.39 1.67 4.07
N GLY A 179 10.08 1.66 2.93
CA GLY A 179 11.18 0.78 2.60
C GLY A 179 12.55 1.27 3.09
N LEU A 180 12.60 2.47 3.67
CA LEU A 180 13.83 3.03 4.24
C LEU A 180 14.13 2.39 5.60
N PRO A 181 15.42 2.22 5.96
CA PRO A 181 15.81 1.90 7.32
C PRO A 181 15.23 2.92 8.32
N ASP A 182 14.82 2.43 9.49
CA ASP A 182 14.20 3.25 10.55
C ASP A 182 15.03 4.49 10.90
N ASP A 183 16.36 4.39 10.88
CA ASP A 183 17.26 5.52 11.14
C ASP A 183 17.10 6.67 10.13
N LEU A 184 16.88 6.35 8.85
CA LEU A 184 16.65 7.36 7.82
C LEU A 184 15.25 7.94 7.94
N LEU A 185 14.26 7.09 8.23
CA LEU A 185 12.89 7.54 8.45
C LEU A 185 12.80 8.48 9.66
N PHE A 186 13.50 8.16 10.76
CA PHE A 186 13.61 9.02 11.94
C PHE A 186 14.24 10.37 11.59
N LYS A 187 15.29 10.39 10.77
CA LYS A 187 15.89 11.65 10.30
C LYS A 187 14.89 12.48 9.51
N ILE A 188 14.14 11.87 8.58
CA ILE A 188 13.10 12.56 7.81
C ILE A 188 12.06 13.16 8.75
N LEU A 189 11.54 12.38 9.71
CA LEU A 189 10.56 12.83 10.70
C LEU A 189 11.09 14.01 11.55
N LEU A 190 12.38 14.00 11.90
CA LEU A 190 13.02 15.11 12.63
C LEU A 190 13.18 16.40 11.82
N TYR A 191 13.01 16.36 10.48
CA TYR A 191 12.95 17.57 9.66
C TYR A 191 11.53 18.12 9.50
N LEU A 192 10.50 17.34 9.83
CA LEU A 192 9.11 17.74 9.67
C LEU A 192 8.60 18.53 10.89
N PRO A 193 7.73 19.54 10.68
CA PRO A 193 7.03 20.20 11.77
C PRO A 193 6.06 19.22 12.44
N ILE A 194 5.75 19.45 13.73
CA ILE A 194 5.00 18.48 14.54
C ILE A 194 3.63 18.11 13.96
N ASN A 195 2.94 19.06 13.31
CA ASN A 195 1.64 18.78 12.70
C ASN A 195 1.73 17.74 11.57
N ASP A 196 2.78 17.82 10.76
CA ASP A 196 3.03 16.89 9.65
C ASP A 196 3.44 15.52 10.19
N VAL A 197 4.24 15.51 11.26
CA VAL A 197 4.62 14.30 12.00
C VAL A 197 3.35 13.58 12.48
N ILE A 198 2.45 14.25 13.21
CA ILE A 198 1.18 13.67 13.68
C ILE A 198 0.31 13.17 12.52
N THR A 199 0.27 13.90 11.41
CA THR A 199 -0.47 13.51 10.21
C THR A 199 0.11 12.22 9.61
N MET A 200 1.44 12.10 9.53
CA MET A 200 2.10 10.88 9.09
C MET A 200 1.80 9.69 10.01
N ARG A 201 1.74 9.88 11.33
CA ARG A 201 1.39 8.81 12.29
C ARG A 201 0.07 8.13 11.95
N LYS A 202 -0.91 8.92 11.49
CA LYS A 202 -2.27 8.48 11.15
C LYS A 202 -2.37 7.79 9.79
N SER A 203 -1.32 7.83 8.97
CA SER A 203 -1.37 7.38 7.57
C SER A 203 -1.32 5.86 7.41
N CYS A 204 -0.47 5.17 8.17
CA CYS A 204 -0.34 3.72 8.10
C CYS A 204 0.19 3.11 9.40
N LYS A 205 -0.06 1.80 9.59
CA LYS A 205 0.36 1.05 10.79
C LYS A 205 1.86 1.09 11.01
N THR A 206 2.66 1.00 9.94
CA THR A 206 4.12 1.05 10.02
C THR A 206 4.60 2.41 10.53
N MET A 207 4.07 3.51 9.99
CA MET A 207 4.38 4.87 10.48
C MET A 207 3.96 5.05 11.93
N HIS A 208 2.80 4.52 12.31
CA HIS A 208 2.37 4.52 13.71
C HIS A 208 3.42 3.87 14.61
N THR A 209 3.85 2.64 14.29
CA THR A 209 4.83 1.89 15.09
C THR A 209 6.19 2.58 15.17
N VAL A 210 6.72 3.07 14.04
CA VAL A 210 7.98 3.85 14.00
C VAL A 210 7.89 5.07 14.90
N MET A 211 6.74 5.73 14.88
CA MET A 211 6.50 6.94 15.65
C MET A 211 6.16 6.71 17.12
N ASP A 212 5.92 5.48 17.56
CA ASP A 212 5.77 5.16 18.99
C ASP A 212 7.14 5.07 19.70
N SER A 213 8.24 5.33 18.99
CA SER A 213 9.60 5.31 19.55
C SER A 213 9.86 6.49 20.49
N GLU A 214 10.15 6.19 21.76
CA GLU A 214 10.58 7.18 22.77
C GLU A 214 11.79 8.02 22.32
N ASN A 215 12.73 7.40 21.60
CA ASN A 215 13.92 8.10 21.10
C ASN A 215 13.59 9.20 20.09
N LEU A 216 12.56 8.99 19.26
CA LEU A 216 12.09 9.97 18.31
C LEU A 216 11.46 11.16 19.06
N TRP A 217 10.55 10.89 20.00
CA TRP A 217 9.89 11.91 20.80
C TRP A 217 10.86 12.73 21.64
N HIS A 218 11.86 12.10 22.25
CA HIS A 218 12.92 12.81 22.96
C HIS A 218 13.69 13.77 22.04
N LYS A 219 14.06 13.34 20.83
CA LYS A 219 14.77 14.20 19.88
C LYS A 219 13.90 15.34 19.34
N LEU A 220 12.62 15.08 19.06
CA LEU A 220 11.64 16.12 18.69
C LEU A 220 11.49 17.15 19.81
N PHE A 221 11.35 16.68 21.05
CA PHE A 221 11.24 17.55 22.23
C PHE A 221 12.48 18.45 22.36
N LYS A 222 13.68 17.88 22.28
CA LYS A 222 14.93 18.65 22.35
C LYS A 222 15.09 19.64 21.20
N ARG A 223 14.59 19.31 20.01
CA ARG A 223 14.61 20.20 18.83
C ARG A 223 13.75 21.44 19.06
N ASP A 224 12.52 21.23 19.54
CA ASP A 224 11.49 22.27 19.63
C ASP A 224 11.58 23.06 20.95
N TYR A 225 11.98 22.39 22.03
CA TYR A 225 12.01 22.92 23.40
C TYR A 225 13.42 22.86 24.01
N LYS A 226 14.41 23.45 23.32
CA LYS A 226 15.84 23.47 23.71
C LYS A 226 16.13 23.97 25.13
N GLN A 227 15.17 24.68 25.74
CA GLN A 227 15.30 25.36 27.03
C GLN A 227 14.88 24.48 28.22
N TYR A 228 14.24 23.34 27.95
CA TYR A 228 13.77 22.42 28.99
C TYR A 228 14.83 21.36 29.28
N THR A 229 15.33 21.32 30.51
CA THR A 229 16.40 20.42 30.98
C THR A 229 15.89 19.21 31.77
N ASN A 230 14.58 18.95 31.77
CA ASN A 230 13.98 18.05 32.75
C ASN A 230 14.19 16.56 32.40
N SER A 231 14.62 15.80 33.40
CA SER A 231 14.53 14.34 33.44
C SER A 231 13.08 13.93 33.71
N THR A 232 12.50 13.16 32.81
CA THR A 232 11.13 12.64 32.98
C THR A 232 11.11 11.27 33.63
N ASN A 233 10.13 11.06 34.52
CA ASN A 233 9.70 9.74 35.00
C ASN A 233 8.59 9.13 34.10
N GLY A 234 8.33 9.71 32.92
CA GLY A 234 7.24 9.33 32.01
C GLY A 234 7.62 9.44 30.52
N SER A 235 6.69 9.05 29.64
CA SER A 235 6.89 9.04 28.18
C SER A 235 7.22 10.43 27.63
N TRP A 236 8.22 10.52 26.75
CA TRP A 236 8.59 11.76 26.07
C TRP A 236 7.47 12.29 25.19
N MET A 237 6.61 11.41 24.67
CA MET A 237 5.45 11.79 23.88
C MET A 237 4.43 12.58 24.70
N GLU A 238 4.12 12.13 25.92
CA GLU A 238 3.21 12.82 26.83
C GLU A 238 3.78 14.15 27.32
N LEU A 239 5.08 14.21 27.60
CA LEU A 239 5.74 15.47 27.93
C LEU A 239 5.66 16.45 26.74
N TYR A 240 5.89 15.97 25.52
CA TYR A 240 5.76 16.79 24.33
C TYR A 240 4.33 17.32 24.17
N LYS A 241 3.33 16.44 24.28
CA LYS A 241 1.89 16.77 24.17
C LYS A 241 1.51 17.86 25.17
N THR A 242 1.82 17.67 26.44
CA THR A 242 1.49 18.63 27.51
C THR A 242 2.16 19.99 27.28
N THR A 243 3.45 20.01 26.92
CA THR A 243 4.19 21.25 26.64
C THR A 243 3.62 21.97 25.42
N TYR A 244 3.32 21.24 24.35
CA TYR A 244 2.70 21.79 23.14
C TYR A 244 1.34 22.43 23.41
N LEU A 245 0.50 21.81 24.26
CA LEU A 245 -0.79 22.37 24.63
C LEU A 245 -0.65 23.68 25.41
N ILE A 246 0.35 23.77 26.31
CA ILE A 246 0.66 25.01 27.05
C ILE A 246 1.09 26.13 26.08
N ASP A 247 1.94 25.83 25.11
CA ASP A 247 2.40 26.81 24.11
C ASP A 247 1.27 27.30 23.19
N VAL A 248 0.40 26.40 22.75
CA VAL A 248 -0.78 26.77 21.95
C VAL A 248 -1.73 27.67 22.75
N ASP A 249 -1.97 27.34 24.01
CA ASP A 249 -2.85 28.12 24.89
C ASP A 249 -2.27 29.50 25.21
N THR A 250 -0.99 29.58 25.58
CA THR A 250 -0.31 30.87 25.81
C THR A 250 -0.29 31.75 24.56
N ALA A 251 -0.09 31.17 23.37
CA ALA A 251 -0.19 31.88 22.10
C ALA A 251 -1.61 32.39 21.83
N ARG A 252 -2.65 31.61 22.15
CA ARG A 252 -4.06 32.04 22.05
C ARG A 252 -4.38 33.19 23.00
N ARG A 253 -3.99 33.08 24.28
CA ARG A 253 -4.15 34.14 25.29
C ARG A 253 -3.49 35.43 24.83
N THR A 254 -2.27 35.36 24.32
CA THR A 254 -1.53 36.54 23.83
C THR A 254 -2.21 37.20 22.63
N ARG A 255 -2.83 36.41 21.74
CA ARG A 255 -3.61 36.94 20.61
C ARG A 255 -4.93 37.57 21.05
N GLN A 256 -5.62 36.98 22.03
CA GLN A 256 -6.87 37.50 22.58
C GLN A 256 -6.65 38.75 23.46
N HIS A 257 -5.55 38.83 24.20
CA HIS A 257 -5.16 40.04 24.95
C HIS A 257 -4.91 41.24 24.04
N ARG A 258 -4.64 41.03 22.74
CA ARG A 258 -4.56 42.11 21.74
C ARG A 258 -5.92 42.49 21.14
N ALA A 259 -7.00 41.75 21.41
CA ALA A 259 -8.29 41.88 20.73
C ALA A 259 -9.53 41.94 21.64
N GLY A 260 -9.45 41.71 22.95
CA GLY A 260 -10.61 41.58 23.85
C GLY A 260 -10.67 42.62 24.98
N SER A 261 -11.90 42.95 25.40
CA SER A 261 -12.22 43.81 26.55
C SER A 261 -12.27 43.00 27.85
N LEU A 262 -11.98 43.65 28.99
CA LEU A 262 -11.82 43.08 30.34
C LEU A 262 -12.97 42.16 30.82
N HIS A 263 -14.15 42.22 30.18
CA HIS A 263 -15.34 41.44 30.55
C HIS A 263 -15.26 39.97 30.11
N ASP A 264 -14.51 39.65 29.05
CA ASP A 264 -14.37 38.29 28.52
C ASP A 264 -13.49 37.37 29.41
N HIS A 265 -12.90 37.92 30.49
CA HIS A 265 -11.97 37.20 31.36
C HIS A 265 -12.63 36.43 32.52
N MET A 266 -13.92 36.64 32.80
CA MET A 266 -14.59 36.01 33.95
C MET A 266 -15.25 34.66 33.66
N ASP A 267 -15.50 34.30 32.39
CA ASP A 267 -16.18 33.04 32.01
C ASP A 267 -15.22 31.87 31.67
N TYR A 268 -13.91 32.05 31.86
CA TYR A 268 -12.90 31.11 31.34
C TYR A 268 -12.60 29.89 32.24
N SER A 269 -12.99 29.89 33.51
CA SER A 269 -12.74 28.74 34.40
C SER A 269 -13.52 27.49 34.00
N ASP A 270 -14.68 27.67 33.34
CA ASP A 270 -15.61 26.59 33.04
C ASP A 270 -15.40 25.99 31.64
N PHE A 271 -14.54 26.59 30.81
CA PHE A 271 -14.17 26.06 29.48
C PHE A 271 -12.98 25.09 29.51
N MET A 272 -12.24 25.02 30.62
CA MET A 272 -11.08 24.13 30.77
C MET A 272 -11.44 22.63 30.75
N SER A 273 -12.72 22.27 30.94
CA SER A 273 -13.17 20.87 30.88
C SER A 273 -13.47 20.37 29.45
N HIS A 274 -13.38 21.22 28.42
CA HIS A 274 -13.81 20.87 27.05
C HIS A 274 -12.78 21.13 25.95
N ILE A 275 -11.50 21.31 26.27
CA ILE A 275 -10.44 21.38 25.25
C ILE A 275 -10.00 19.95 24.87
N GLU A 276 -10.92 19.20 24.27
CA GLU A 276 -10.57 18.07 23.41
C GLU A 276 -9.94 18.66 22.14
N ASN A 277 -8.64 18.43 21.96
CA ASN A 277 -7.97 18.77 20.72
C ASN A 277 -8.09 17.55 19.81
N PRO A 278 -8.93 17.59 18.74
CA PRO A 278 -9.26 16.41 17.94
C PRO A 278 -8.04 15.78 17.25
N PHE A 279 -6.90 16.48 17.23
CA PHE A 279 -5.65 15.93 16.74
C PHE A 279 -4.96 14.96 17.71
N TRP A 280 -5.13 15.12 19.03
CA TRP A 280 -4.44 14.36 20.07
C TRP A 280 -5.30 13.34 20.81
N ASP A 281 -6.62 13.34 20.63
CA ASP A 281 -7.56 12.42 21.28
C ASP A 281 -7.69 11.07 20.55
N ILE A 282 -6.92 10.88 19.47
CA ILE A 282 -6.87 9.65 18.66
C ILE A 282 -5.41 9.13 18.60
N ILE A 283 -4.66 9.29 19.69
CA ILE A 283 -3.24 8.93 19.80
C ILE A 283 -3.04 7.65 20.57
#